data_AF-A0A3D3VS82-F1
#
_entry.id   AF-A0A3D3VS82-F1
#
_cell.length_a   1.000
_cell.length_b   1.000
_cell.length_c   1.000
_cell.angle_alpha   90.00
_cell.angle_beta   90.00
_cell.angle_gamma   90.00
#
_symmetry.space_group_name_H-M   'P 1'
#
loop_
_entity.id
_entity.type
_entity.pdbx_description
1 polymer ?
#
loop_
_entity_poly.entity_id
_entity_poly.type
_entity_poly.pdbx_seq_one_letter_code
_entity_poly.pdbx_strand_id
1 'polypeptide(L)'
;RPLRRWEFIAGKYLGLAVLLGVMVGVMSLAVGGVLGWKETQLVAREGSDPAVAAAIQQEARDPRLLQAVLLVGVKLAVVAAVAVFFSTVATSTTFVIAMTLMVYLIGHLQSVAREQWLESGEVVHAGAKLFLAAVAFLVPDFNLYNLIDEIIAGNEVVWLSTLGVVGYSVVYIAVLLTAASVVFEGRDI
;
A
#
# COMPACT_ATOMS: atom_id res chain seq x y z
N ARG A 1 -17.19 30.04 8.32
CA ARG A 1 -16.29 30.48 7.23
C ARG A 1 -16.26 29.35 6.21
N PRO A 2 -16.48 29.59 4.91
CA PRO A 2 -16.35 28.53 3.91
C PRO A 2 -14.89 28.05 3.92
N LEU A 3 -14.68 26.77 4.23
CA LEU A 3 -13.36 26.14 4.18
C LEU A 3 -12.85 26.19 2.74
N ARG A 4 -11.54 26.37 2.53
CA ARG A 4 -10.99 26.30 1.17
C ARG A 4 -11.16 24.86 0.70
N ARG A 5 -11.53 24.68 -0.57
CA ARG A 5 -11.91 23.37 -1.13
C ARG A 5 -10.81 22.30 -0.98
N TRP A 6 -9.54 22.70 -1.09
CA TRP A 6 -8.38 21.83 -0.83
C TRP A 6 -8.24 21.42 0.65
N GLU A 7 -8.59 22.29 1.61
CA GLU A 7 -8.56 21.98 3.06
C GLU A 7 -9.60 20.91 3.40
N PHE A 8 -10.76 20.94 2.74
CA PHE A 8 -11.80 19.94 2.91
C PHE A 8 -11.34 18.55 2.46
N ILE A 9 -10.72 18.44 1.28
CA ILE A 9 -10.23 17.17 0.73
C ILE A 9 -9.04 16.65 1.54
N ALA A 10 -8.09 17.51 1.88
CA ALA A 10 -6.97 17.16 2.74
C ALA A 10 -7.44 16.68 4.11
N GLY A 11 -8.41 17.36 4.73
CA GLY A 11 -9.01 16.95 5.99
C GLY A 11 -9.72 15.60 5.91
N LYS A 12 -10.48 15.36 4.83
CA LYS A 12 -11.13 14.05 4.58
C LYS A 12 -10.10 12.93 4.46
N TYR A 13 -9.05 13.15 3.69
CA TYR A 13 -7.97 12.18 3.51
C TYR A 13 -7.23 11.92 4.82
N LEU A 14 -6.84 12.97 5.56
CA LEU A 14 -6.13 12.82 6.84
C LEU A 14 -6.99 12.08 7.87
N GLY A 15 -8.30 12.34 7.94
CA GLY A 15 -9.20 11.60 8.81
C GLY A 15 -9.22 10.10 8.49
N LEU A 16 -9.28 9.74 7.20
CA LEU A 16 -9.19 8.35 6.75
C LEU A 16 -7.81 7.76 7.03
N ALA A 17 -6.73 8.50 6.80
CA ALA A 17 -5.37 8.04 7.03
C ALA A 17 -5.10 7.78 8.53
N VAL A 18 -5.59 8.63 9.42
CA VAL A 18 -5.50 8.42 10.88
C VAL A 18 -6.31 7.19 11.28
N LEU A 19 -7.54 7.04 10.78
CA LEU A 19 -8.35 5.85 11.07
C LEU A 19 -7.64 4.57 10.63
N LEU A 20 -7.12 4.53 9.41
CA LEU A 20 -6.34 3.40 8.90
C LEU A 20 -5.08 3.16 9.74
N GLY A 21 -4.37 4.21 10.13
CA GLY A 21 -3.20 4.11 10.99
C GLY A 21 -3.51 3.49 12.35
N VAL A 22 -4.64 3.87 12.96
CA VAL A 22 -5.12 3.25 14.21
C VAL A 22 -5.46 1.78 13.99
N MET A 23 -6.21 1.44 12.93
CA MET A 23 -6.57 0.06 12.64
C MET A 23 -5.33 -0.82 12.40
N VAL A 24 -4.38 -0.35 11.60
CA VAL A 24 -3.10 -1.04 11.35
C VAL A 24 -2.31 -1.17 12.65
N GLY A 25 -2.28 -0.12 13.49
CA GLY A 25 -1.63 -0.17 14.80
C GLY A 25 -2.23 -1.25 15.71
N VAL A 26 -3.56 -1.32 15.80
CA VAL A 26 -4.25 -2.37 16.58
C VAL A 26 -3.95 -3.76 16.02
N MET A 27 -4.01 -3.95 14.70
CA MET A 27 -3.66 -5.25 14.09
C MET A 27 -2.20 -5.63 14.33
N SER A 28 -1.28 -4.65 14.28
CA SER A 28 0.15 -4.87 14.52
C SER A 28 0.41 -5.29 15.97
N LEU A 29 -0.28 -4.67 16.93
CA LEU A 29 -0.23 -5.08 18.34
C LEU A 29 -0.78 -6.50 18.53
N ALA A 30 -1.89 -6.84 17.86
CA ALA A 30 -2.46 -8.17 17.93
C ALA A 30 -1.50 -9.23 17.36
N VAL A 31 -0.90 -8.97 16.19
CA VAL A 31 0.10 -9.85 15.57
C VAL A 31 1.33 -9.98 16.46
N GLY A 32 1.86 -8.88 16.99
CA GLY A 32 2.99 -8.91 17.93
C GLY A 32 2.68 -9.72 19.20
N GLY A 33 1.46 -9.60 19.73
CA GLY A 33 1.01 -10.40 20.86
C GLY A 33 0.93 -11.90 20.54
N VAL A 34 0.42 -12.26 19.35
CA VAL A 34 0.38 -13.65 18.89
C VAL A 34 1.79 -14.22 18.65
N LEU A 35 2.70 -13.42 18.08
CA LEU A 35 4.09 -13.81 17.88
C LEU A 35 4.80 -14.06 19.22
N GLY A 36 4.63 -13.17 20.20
CA GLY A 36 5.17 -13.36 21.55
C GLY A 36 4.58 -14.58 22.26
N TRP A 37 3.28 -14.85 22.10
CA TRP A 37 2.68 -16.08 22.61
C TRP A 37 3.30 -17.32 21.92
N LYS A 38 3.40 -17.34 20.59
CA LYS A 38 4.01 -18.44 19.86
C LYS A 38 5.48 -18.66 20.24
N GLU A 39 6.25 -17.58 20.44
CA GLU A 39 7.63 -17.62 20.95
C GLU A 39 7.70 -18.42 22.26
N THR A 40 6.86 -18.08 23.25
CA THR A 40 6.86 -18.79 24.54
C THR A 40 6.47 -20.27 24.42
N GLN A 41 5.56 -20.63 23.52
CA GLN A 41 5.17 -22.02 23.32
C GLN A 41 6.24 -22.85 22.60
N LEU A 42 6.90 -22.27 21.61
CA LEU A 42 7.96 -22.95 20.84
C LEU A 42 9.20 -23.14 21.71
N VAL A 43 9.60 -22.13 22.48
CA VAL A 43 10.71 -22.26 23.44
C VAL A 43 10.40 -23.31 24.51
N ALA A 44 9.16 -23.40 24.99
CA ALA A 44 8.77 -24.44 25.95
C ALA A 44 8.76 -25.86 25.38
N ARG A 45 8.62 -26.03 24.05
CA ARG A 45 8.57 -27.34 23.38
C ARG A 45 9.92 -27.79 22.83
N GLU A 46 10.68 -26.87 22.26
CA GLU A 46 11.88 -27.15 21.46
C GLU A 46 13.14 -26.46 22.03
N GLY A 47 13.00 -25.58 23.02
CA GLY A 47 14.11 -24.84 23.64
C GLY A 47 14.94 -25.63 24.65
N SER A 48 15.05 -26.95 24.49
CA SER A 48 15.97 -27.76 25.30
C SER A 48 17.43 -27.41 25.03
N ASP A 49 17.74 -26.93 23.82
CA ASP A 49 19.03 -26.33 23.46
C ASP A 49 18.93 -24.79 23.49
N PRO A 50 19.79 -24.08 24.25
CA PRO A 50 19.81 -22.62 24.28
C PRO A 50 20.06 -21.97 22.90
N ALA A 51 20.73 -22.65 21.96
CA ALA A 51 20.94 -22.14 20.62
C ALA A 51 19.63 -22.11 19.80
N VAL A 52 18.75 -23.10 19.98
CA VAL A 52 17.44 -23.17 19.32
C VAL A 52 16.49 -22.12 19.90
N ALA A 53 16.50 -21.94 21.22
CA ALA A 53 15.72 -20.87 21.86
C ALA A 53 16.14 -19.47 21.38
N ALA A 54 17.44 -19.23 21.20
CA ALA A 54 17.95 -17.96 20.68
C ALA A 54 17.54 -17.71 19.22
N ALA A 55 17.55 -18.74 18.36
CA ALA A 55 17.11 -18.63 16.98
C ALA A 55 15.60 -18.32 16.88
N ILE A 56 14.76 -18.97 17.69
CA ILE A 56 13.31 -18.69 17.75
C ILE A 56 13.04 -17.23 18.16
N GLN A 57 13.80 -16.70 19.13
CA GLN A 57 13.66 -15.31 19.57
C GLN A 57 14.10 -14.30 18.52
N GLN A 58 15.15 -14.60 17.75
CA GLN A 58 15.62 -13.73 16.67
C GLN A 58 14.58 -13.62 15.55
N GLU A 59 13.98 -14.75 15.16
CA GLU A 59 12.95 -14.78 14.12
C GLU A 59 11.65 -14.08 14.59
N ALA A 60 11.21 -14.37 15.81
CA ALA A 60 9.97 -13.79 16.36
C ALA A 60 10.06 -12.27 16.57
N ARG A 61 11.27 -11.73 16.75
CA ARG A 61 11.52 -10.31 17.04
C ARG A 61 12.23 -9.59 15.91
N ASP A 62 12.09 -10.10 14.68
CA ASP A 62 12.71 -9.49 13.52
C ASP A 62 12.24 -8.02 13.36
N PRO A 63 13.15 -7.03 13.47
CA PRO A 63 12.81 -5.62 13.27
C PRO A 63 12.28 -5.32 11.86
N ARG A 64 12.48 -6.22 10.88
CA ARG A 64 11.93 -6.10 9.52
C ARG A 64 10.40 -6.20 9.51
N LEU A 65 9.77 -6.83 10.51
CA LEU A 65 8.31 -6.84 10.65
C LEU A 65 7.73 -5.43 10.76
N LEU A 66 8.48 -4.48 11.34
CA LEU A 66 8.06 -3.08 11.38
C LEU A 66 8.04 -2.44 9.98
N GLN A 67 8.97 -2.84 9.09
CA GLN A 67 8.96 -2.41 7.69
C GLN A 67 7.71 -2.92 6.97
N ALA A 68 7.36 -4.20 7.17
CA ALA A 68 6.15 -4.77 6.60
C ALA A 68 4.89 -4.02 7.06
N VAL A 69 4.78 -3.73 8.36
CA VAL A 69 3.68 -2.93 8.93
C VAL A 69 3.62 -1.54 8.30
N LEU A 70 4.76 -0.86 8.15
CA LEU A 70 4.83 0.45 7.50
C LEU A 70 4.34 0.37 6.04
N LEU A 71 4.82 -0.61 5.28
CA LEU A 71 4.43 -0.80 3.88
C LEU A 71 2.94 -1.12 3.74
N VAL A 72 2.35 -1.90 4.65
CA VAL A 72 0.89 -2.13 4.69
C VAL A 72 0.15 -0.82 4.92
N GLY A 73 0.57 -0.01 5.89
CA GLY A 73 -0.04 1.29 6.17
C GLY A 73 0.03 2.24 4.97
N VAL A 74 1.18 2.27 4.29
CA VAL A 74 1.39 3.10 3.10
C VAL A 74 0.56 2.61 1.91
N LYS A 75 0.45 1.28 1.70
CA LYS A 75 -0.42 0.69 0.68
C LYS A 75 -1.87 1.12 0.88
N LEU A 76 -2.36 1.03 2.12
CA LEU A 76 -3.72 1.45 2.48
C LEU A 76 -3.91 2.96 2.30
N ALA A 77 -2.89 3.77 2.60
CA ALA A 77 -2.93 5.22 2.38
C ALA A 77 -3.09 5.58 0.89
N VAL A 78 -2.41 4.87 -0.01
CA VAL A 78 -2.60 5.04 -1.47
C VAL A 78 -4.03 4.65 -1.89
N VAL A 79 -4.54 3.51 -1.41
CA VAL A 79 -5.93 3.10 -1.69
C VAL A 79 -6.93 4.14 -1.17
N ALA A 80 -6.69 4.72 0.01
CA ALA A 80 -7.53 5.78 0.56
C ALA A 80 -7.50 7.05 -0.31
N ALA A 81 -6.33 7.45 -0.83
CA ALA A 81 -6.22 8.58 -1.74
C ALA A 81 -7.00 8.35 -3.04
N VAL A 82 -6.93 7.12 -3.60
CA VAL A 82 -7.73 6.72 -4.78
C VAL A 82 -9.23 6.82 -4.47
N ALA A 83 -9.67 6.31 -3.32
CA ALA A 83 -11.08 6.39 -2.90
C ALA A 83 -11.54 7.84 -2.73
N VAL A 84 -10.71 8.70 -2.12
CA VAL A 84 -11.00 10.13 -1.98
C VAL A 84 -11.11 10.79 -3.35
N PHE A 85 -10.17 10.53 -4.26
CA PHE A 85 -10.22 11.06 -5.63
C PHE A 85 -11.54 10.69 -6.32
N PHE A 86 -11.89 9.41 -6.39
CA PHE A 86 -13.15 9.00 -7.02
C PHE A 86 -14.37 9.56 -6.31
N SER A 87 -14.32 9.76 -5.00
CA SER A 87 -15.43 10.39 -4.26
C SER A 87 -15.68 11.84 -4.65
N THR A 88 -14.71 12.55 -5.22
CA THR A 88 -14.91 13.92 -5.74
C THR A 88 -15.57 13.95 -7.11
N VAL A 89 -15.43 12.88 -7.90
CA VAL A 89 -15.96 12.78 -9.26
C VAL A 89 -17.32 12.07 -9.29
N ALA A 90 -17.49 11.07 -8.43
CA ALA A 90 -18.66 10.21 -8.41
C ALA A 90 -19.92 10.92 -7.89
N THR A 91 -21.08 10.48 -8.37
CA THR A 91 -22.40 10.89 -7.87
C THR A 91 -22.96 9.89 -6.85
N SER A 92 -22.45 8.67 -6.80
CA SER A 92 -22.92 7.59 -5.91
C SER A 92 -21.75 6.88 -5.22
N THR A 93 -21.93 6.52 -3.95
CA THR A 93 -20.95 5.75 -3.15
C THR A 93 -20.65 4.40 -3.78
N THR A 94 -21.63 3.74 -4.39
CA THR A 94 -21.43 2.44 -5.07
C THR A 94 -20.42 2.56 -6.20
N PHE A 95 -20.48 3.67 -6.96
CA PHE A 95 -19.53 3.92 -8.03
C PHE A 95 -18.11 4.14 -7.49
N VAL A 96 -17.96 4.88 -6.37
CA VAL A 96 -16.65 5.08 -5.72
C VAL A 96 -16.03 3.75 -5.31
N ILE A 97 -16.82 2.88 -4.66
CA ILE A 97 -16.35 1.58 -4.19
C ILE A 97 -15.94 0.70 -5.38
N ALA A 98 -16.79 0.61 -6.42
CA ALA A 98 -16.51 -0.17 -7.61
C ALA A 98 -15.25 0.31 -8.34
N MET A 99 -15.09 1.63 -8.53
CA MET A 99 -13.91 2.20 -9.18
C MET A 99 -12.63 2.00 -8.38
N THR A 100 -12.69 2.20 -7.05
CA THR A 100 -11.54 1.99 -6.17
C THR A 100 -11.11 0.53 -6.19
N LEU A 101 -12.07 -0.40 -6.15
CA LEU A 101 -11.79 -1.83 -6.27
C LEU A 101 -11.18 -2.17 -7.64
N MET A 102 -11.72 -1.61 -8.73
CA MET A 102 -11.19 -1.85 -10.07
C MET A 102 -9.75 -1.35 -10.19
N VAL A 103 -9.45 -0.14 -9.72
CA VAL A 103 -8.08 0.41 -9.71
C VAL A 103 -7.16 -0.42 -8.82
N TYR A 104 -7.64 -0.90 -7.67
CA TYR A 104 -6.89 -1.82 -6.81
C TYR A 104 -6.51 -3.12 -7.53
N LEU A 105 -7.47 -3.74 -8.22
CA LEU A 105 -7.22 -4.96 -8.99
C LEU A 105 -6.27 -4.72 -10.15
N ILE A 106 -6.50 -3.66 -10.95
CA ILE A 106 -5.62 -3.32 -12.08
C ILE A 106 -4.20 -3.06 -11.59
N GLY A 107 -4.03 -2.31 -10.50
CA GLY A 107 -2.70 -2.01 -9.96
C GLY A 107 -1.93 -3.26 -9.49
N HIS A 108 -2.62 -4.35 -9.16
CA HIS A 108 -1.99 -5.63 -8.85
C HIS A 108 -1.71 -6.47 -10.11
N LEU A 109 -2.58 -6.40 -11.12
CA LEU A 109 -2.42 -7.17 -12.38
C LEU A 109 -1.46 -6.50 -13.38
N GLN A 110 -1.21 -5.20 -13.25
CA GLN A 110 -0.39 -4.43 -14.19
C GLN A 110 1.04 -4.95 -14.29
N SER A 111 1.65 -5.39 -13.17
CA SER A 111 3.01 -5.93 -13.19
C SER A 111 3.09 -7.23 -13.98
N VAL A 112 2.15 -8.14 -13.77
CA VAL A 112 2.06 -9.42 -14.49
C VAL A 112 1.93 -9.19 -15.99
N ALA A 113 1.07 -8.25 -16.40
CA ALA A 113 0.91 -7.90 -17.81
C ALA A 113 2.19 -7.29 -18.41
N ARG A 114 2.89 -6.44 -17.64
CA ARG A 114 4.15 -5.81 -18.07
C ARG A 114 5.28 -6.82 -18.19
N GLU A 115 5.44 -7.72 -17.23
CA GLU A 115 6.48 -8.76 -17.23
C GLU A 115 6.30 -9.70 -18.43
N GLN A 116 5.08 -10.20 -18.66
CA GLN A 116 4.81 -11.05 -19.83
C GLN A 116 5.06 -10.35 -21.17
N TRP A 117 4.74 -9.06 -21.29
CA TRP A 117 4.93 -8.32 -22.55
C TRP A 117 6.38 -7.84 -22.77
N LEU A 118 7.15 -7.66 -21.70
CA LEU A 118 8.58 -7.34 -21.81
C LEU A 118 9.41 -8.60 -22.10
N GLU A 119 9.03 -9.75 -21.54
CA GLU A 119 9.69 -11.03 -21.79
C GLU A 119 9.31 -11.66 -23.12
N SER A 120 8.11 -11.39 -23.65
CA SER A 120 7.67 -11.97 -24.93
C SER A 120 8.45 -11.50 -26.15
N GLY A 121 9.33 -10.49 -26.01
CA GLY A 121 10.20 -10.00 -27.10
C GLY A 121 9.44 -9.44 -28.31
N GLU A 122 8.11 -9.33 -28.21
CA GLU A 122 7.26 -8.88 -29.28
C GLU A 122 7.38 -7.36 -29.40
N VAL A 123 7.52 -6.86 -30.63
CA VAL A 123 7.68 -5.42 -30.89
C VAL A 123 6.38 -4.72 -30.51
N VAL A 124 6.25 -4.34 -29.24
CA VAL A 124 5.08 -3.67 -28.71
C VAL A 124 4.86 -2.42 -29.55
N HIS A 125 3.78 -2.41 -30.32
CA HIS A 125 3.42 -1.29 -31.19
C HIS A 125 3.39 -0.01 -30.36
N ALA A 126 3.82 1.12 -30.94
CA ALA A 126 3.94 2.39 -30.22
C ALA A 126 2.65 2.78 -29.47
N GLY A 127 1.48 2.44 -30.02
CA GLY A 127 0.19 2.65 -29.37
C GLY A 127 -0.02 1.81 -28.10
N ALA A 128 0.42 0.55 -28.08
CA ALA A 128 0.34 -0.32 -26.91
C ALA A 128 1.31 0.14 -25.80
N LYS A 129 2.51 0.63 -26.16
CA LYS A 129 3.44 1.26 -25.20
C LYS A 129 2.85 2.51 -24.57
N LEU A 130 2.20 3.36 -25.37
CA LEU A 130 1.54 4.58 -24.88
C LEU A 130 0.38 4.25 -23.93
N PHE A 131 -0.44 3.25 -24.28
CA PHE A 131 -1.54 2.78 -23.43
C PHE A 131 -1.02 2.26 -22.08
N LEU A 132 0.00 1.40 -22.09
CA LEU A 132 0.63 0.90 -20.87
C LEU A 132 1.23 2.03 -20.01
N ALA A 133 1.90 2.99 -20.64
CA ALA A 133 2.45 4.14 -19.93
C ALA A 133 1.35 5.00 -19.29
N ALA A 134 0.23 5.20 -19.99
CA ALA A 134 -0.93 5.92 -19.45
C ALA A 134 -1.57 5.18 -18.27
N VAL A 135 -1.74 3.86 -18.38
CA VAL A 135 -2.25 3.02 -17.28
C VAL A 135 -1.29 3.05 -16.09
N ALA A 136 0.02 2.90 -16.31
CA ALA A 136 1.03 2.94 -15.25
C ALA A 136 1.17 4.30 -14.57
N PHE A 137 0.81 5.38 -15.27
CA PHE A 137 0.73 6.71 -14.68
C PHE A 137 -0.57 6.92 -13.89
N LEU A 138 -1.70 6.41 -14.40
CA LEU A 138 -3.03 6.63 -13.83
C LEU A 138 -3.36 5.67 -12.69
N VAL A 139 -2.77 4.46 -12.68
CA VAL A 139 -3.02 3.39 -11.71
C VAL A 139 -1.75 3.17 -10.88
N PRO A 140 -1.85 3.11 -9.54
CA PRO A 140 -0.69 2.85 -8.70
C PRO A 140 -0.19 1.42 -8.92
N ASP A 141 1.12 1.24 -9.08
CA ASP A 141 1.74 -0.08 -9.19
C ASP A 141 1.80 -0.72 -7.80
N PHE A 142 0.86 -1.63 -7.50
CA PHE A 142 0.81 -2.30 -6.20
C PHE A 142 1.83 -3.42 -6.06
N ASN A 143 2.53 -3.81 -7.13
CA ASN A 143 3.61 -4.80 -7.10
C ASN A 143 4.80 -4.33 -6.27
N LEU A 144 5.00 -3.01 -6.21
CA LEU A 144 6.02 -2.38 -5.35
C LEU A 144 5.81 -2.70 -3.86
N TYR A 145 4.63 -3.17 -3.45
CA TYR A 145 4.36 -3.57 -2.08
C TYR A 145 4.56 -5.07 -1.83
N ASN A 146 4.91 -5.86 -2.84
CA ASN A 146 5.26 -7.28 -2.65
C ASN A 146 6.53 -7.46 -1.81
N LEU A 147 7.27 -6.38 -1.55
CA LEU A 147 8.30 -6.32 -0.50
C LEU A 147 7.77 -6.80 0.86
N ILE A 148 6.47 -6.64 1.14
CA ILE A 148 5.82 -7.19 2.33
C ILE A 148 5.93 -8.73 2.34
N ASP A 149 5.66 -9.37 1.21
CA ASP A 149 5.72 -10.82 1.07
C ASP A 149 7.16 -11.33 1.17
N GLU A 150 8.12 -10.59 0.61
CA GLU A 150 9.56 -10.89 0.75
C GLU A 150 10.02 -10.82 2.21
N ILE A 151 9.57 -9.81 2.98
CA ILE A 151 9.86 -9.69 4.41
C ILE A 151 9.26 -10.88 5.17
N ILE A 152 8.00 -11.24 4.88
CA ILE A 152 7.31 -12.35 5.55
C ILE A 152 7.96 -13.70 5.20
N ALA A 153 8.53 -13.84 4.00
CA ALA A 153 9.28 -15.01 3.57
C ALA A 153 10.68 -15.11 4.20
N GLY A 154 11.08 -14.13 5.02
CA GLY A 154 12.40 -14.06 5.67
C GLY A 154 13.52 -13.56 4.75
N ASN A 155 13.19 -13.03 3.56
CA ASN A 155 14.18 -12.54 2.63
C ASN A 155 14.77 -11.20 3.08
N GLU A 156 15.98 -10.90 2.63
CA GLU A 156 16.64 -9.64 3.00
C GLU A 156 16.10 -8.46 2.19
N VAL A 157 15.32 -7.60 2.85
CA VAL A 157 14.81 -6.36 2.25
C VAL A 157 15.57 -5.16 2.80
N VAL A 158 16.26 -4.44 1.90
CA VAL A 158 17.03 -3.24 2.23
C VAL A 158 16.10 -2.06 2.47
N TRP A 159 16.35 -1.29 3.54
CA TRP A 159 15.59 -0.09 3.88
C TRP A 159 15.48 0.94 2.76
N LEU A 160 16.47 1.02 1.87
CA LEU A 160 16.44 1.90 0.71
C LEU A 160 15.29 1.56 -0.24
N SER A 161 15.00 0.28 -0.44
CA SER A 161 13.87 -0.17 -1.26
C SER A 161 12.55 0.22 -0.59
N THR A 162 12.42 -0.04 0.71
CA THR A 162 11.27 0.36 1.52
C THR A 162 11.02 1.88 1.44
N LEU A 163 12.07 2.69 1.62
CA LEU A 163 11.98 4.16 1.52
C LEU A 163 11.65 4.62 0.10
N GLY A 164 12.14 3.92 -0.94
CA GLY A 164 11.78 4.18 -2.32
C GLY A 164 10.28 4.01 -2.56
N VAL A 165 9.68 2.93 -2.05
CA VAL A 165 8.23 2.68 -2.15
C VAL A 165 7.43 3.72 -1.38
N VAL A 166 7.87 4.07 -0.16
CA VAL A 166 7.25 5.15 0.64
C VAL A 166 7.29 6.48 -0.11
N GLY A 167 8.46 6.85 -0.67
CA GLY A 167 8.63 8.07 -1.44
C GLY A 167 7.71 8.12 -2.66
N TYR A 168 7.67 7.03 -3.44
CA TYR A 168 6.74 6.88 -4.56
C TYR A 168 5.29 7.09 -4.12
N SER A 169 4.89 6.48 -3.00
CA SER A 169 3.54 6.54 -2.47
C SER A 169 3.15 7.95 -2.03
N VAL A 170 4.03 8.67 -1.34
CA VAL A 170 3.81 10.04 -0.90
C VAL A 170 3.59 10.96 -2.10
N VAL A 171 4.44 10.85 -3.12
CA VAL A 171 4.30 11.62 -4.36
C VAL A 171 2.97 11.28 -5.05
N TYR A 172 2.64 9.99 -5.15
CA TYR A 172 1.42 9.53 -5.80
C TYR A 172 0.15 10.02 -5.08
N ILE A 173 0.13 9.93 -3.74
CA ILE A 173 -0.94 10.48 -2.90
C ILE A 173 -1.07 11.99 -3.13
N ALA A 174 0.03 12.73 -3.12
CA ALA A 174 0.01 14.18 -3.35
C ALA A 174 -0.62 14.52 -4.72
N VAL A 175 -0.21 13.82 -5.79
CA VAL A 175 -0.77 13.99 -7.14
C VAL A 175 -2.27 13.70 -7.15
N LEU A 176 -2.73 12.61 -6.53
CA LEU A 176 -4.15 12.28 -6.46
C LEU A 176 -4.96 13.31 -5.68
N LEU A 177 -4.46 13.80 -4.55
CA LEU A 177 -5.15 14.80 -3.75
C LEU A 177 -5.20 16.16 -4.44
N THR A 178 -4.14 16.54 -5.16
CA THR A 178 -4.14 17.74 -6.02
C THR A 178 -5.15 17.58 -7.15
N ALA A 179 -5.18 16.45 -7.84
CA ALA A 179 -6.14 16.17 -8.90
C ALA A 179 -7.59 16.19 -8.37
N ALA A 180 -7.83 15.58 -7.20
CA ALA A 180 -9.13 15.60 -6.54
C ALA A 180 -9.56 17.04 -6.20
N SER A 181 -8.62 17.88 -5.76
CA SER A 181 -8.89 19.28 -5.44
C SER A 181 -9.28 20.10 -6.66
N VAL A 182 -8.56 19.93 -7.78
CA VAL A 182 -8.87 20.60 -9.05
C VAL A 182 -10.22 20.18 -9.60
N VAL A 183 -10.53 18.87 -9.59
CA VAL A 183 -11.83 18.38 -10.09
C VAL A 183 -12.98 18.88 -9.23
N PHE A 184 -12.78 18.99 -7.91
CA PHE A 184 -13.79 19.52 -7.00
C PHE A 184 -13.99 21.04 -7.12
N GLU A 185 -12.96 21.80 -7.53
CA GLU A 185 -13.11 23.24 -7.83
C GLU A 185 -14.02 23.49 -9.03
N GLY A 186 -14.00 22.62 -10.05
CA GLY A 186 -14.85 22.74 -11.23
C GLY A 186 -16.33 22.36 -11.01
N ARG A 187 -16.67 21.77 -9.86
CA ARG A 187 -18.06 21.41 -9.51
C ARG A 187 -18.62 22.53 -8.63
N ASP A 188 -19.40 23.44 -9.21
CA ASP A 188 -20.23 24.36 -8.42
C ASP A 188 -21.39 23.57 -7.78
N ILE A 189 -21.34 23.47 -6.46
CA ILE A 189 -22.44 23.06 -5.58
C ILE A 189 -22.80 24.22 -4.66
#